data_AF-A0A1I3VHP0-F1
#
_entry.id   AF-A0A1I3VHP0-F1
#
_cell.length_a   1.000
_cell.length_b   1.000
_cell.length_c   1.000
_cell.angle_alpha   90.00
_cell.angle_beta   90.00
_cell.angle_gamma   90.00
#
_symmetry.space_group_name_H-M   'P 1'
#
loop_
_entity.id
_entity.type
_entity.pdbx_description
1 polymer ?
#
loop_
_entity_poly.entity_id
_entity_poly.type
_entity_poly.pdbx_seq_one_letter_code
_entity_poly.pdbx_strand_id
1 'polypeptide(L)'
;MDALQDWTDRAAPALGVDPALVAATQDDVLDMVRDVAHGVLRPAAPLTAYLVGLAAGRAAAAGDDPEAAVRDALARVAVLLSEEPAAAG
;
A
#
# COMPACT_ATOMS: atom_id res chain seq x y z
N MET A 1 -15.72 -18.32 -0.85
CA MET A 1 -15.11 -16.99 -1.03
C MET A 1 -14.35 -16.67 0.24
N ASP A 2 -13.14 -16.14 0.12
CA ASP A 2 -12.37 -15.69 1.28
C ASP A 2 -13.03 -14.45 1.88
N ALA A 3 -13.09 -14.35 3.22
CA ALA A 3 -13.68 -13.21 3.92
C ALA A 3 -12.98 -11.88 3.56
N LEU A 4 -11.69 -11.93 3.22
CA LEU A 4 -10.96 -10.77 2.73
C LEU A 4 -11.46 -10.32 1.35
N GLN A 5 -11.59 -11.25 0.40
CA GLN A 5 -12.11 -10.97 -0.93
C GLN A 5 -13.54 -10.43 -0.88
N ASP A 6 -14.42 -11.04 -0.09
CA ASP A 6 -15.80 -10.58 0.09
C ASP A 6 -15.86 -9.16 0.66
N TRP A 7 -14.92 -8.81 1.53
CA TRP A 7 -14.82 -7.47 2.09
C TRP A 7 -14.33 -6.47 1.06
N THR A 8 -13.23 -6.77 0.34
CA THR A 8 -12.64 -5.84 -0.64
C THR A 8 -13.56 -5.61 -1.84
N ASP A 9 -14.26 -6.65 -2.31
CA ASP A 9 -15.27 -6.55 -3.38
C ASP A 9 -16.43 -5.59 -3.04
N ARG A 10 -16.74 -5.45 -1.74
CA ARG A 10 -17.77 -4.52 -1.25
C ARG A 10 -17.22 -3.13 -0.92
N ALA A 11 -16.03 -3.07 -0.34
CA ALA A 11 -15.44 -1.82 0.13
C ALA A 11 -14.90 -0.97 -1.02
N ALA A 12 -14.26 -1.58 -2.03
CA ALA A 12 -13.70 -0.86 -3.17
C ALA A 12 -14.75 -0.01 -3.92
N PRO A 13 -15.89 -0.56 -4.40
CA PRO A 13 -16.88 0.25 -5.11
C PRO A 13 -17.56 1.28 -4.19
N ALA A 14 -17.73 0.99 -2.90
CA ALA A 14 -18.28 1.95 -1.93
C ALA A 14 -17.38 3.18 -1.73
N LEU A 15 -16.08 3.04 -2.00
CA LEU A 15 -15.08 4.12 -1.94
C LEU A 15 -14.77 4.71 -3.33
N GLY A 16 -15.42 4.24 -4.39
CA GLY A 16 -15.14 4.67 -5.76
C GLY A 16 -13.80 4.16 -6.32
N VAL A 17 -13.29 3.05 -5.78
CA VAL A 17 -12.06 2.39 -6.24
C VAL A 17 -12.42 1.21 -7.14
N ASP A 18 -11.66 1.04 -8.22
CA ASP A 18 -11.80 -0.12 -9.12
C ASP A 18 -11.41 -1.42 -8.38
N PRO A 19 -12.32 -2.41 -8.23
CA PRO A 19 -12.00 -3.70 -7.61
C PRO A 19 -10.85 -4.44 -8.30
N ALA A 20 -10.68 -4.27 -9.62
CA ALA A 20 -9.60 -4.91 -10.37
C ALA A 20 -8.23 -4.39 -9.91
N LEU A 21 -8.12 -3.09 -9.62
CA LEU A 21 -6.90 -2.49 -9.08
C LEU A 21 -6.55 -3.07 -7.69
N VAL A 22 -7.57 -3.26 -6.83
CA VAL A 22 -7.36 -3.87 -5.51
C VAL A 22 -6.89 -5.31 -5.66
N ALA A 23 -7.54 -6.10 -6.51
CA ALA A 23 -7.14 -7.48 -6.77
C ALA A 23 -5.71 -7.59 -7.34
N ALA A 24 -5.29 -6.65 -8.19
CA ALA A 24 -3.96 -6.63 -8.81
C ALA A 24 -2.82 -6.21 -7.86
N THR A 25 -3.14 -5.61 -6.71
CA THR A 25 -2.13 -5.00 -5.81
C THR A 25 -2.25 -5.45 -4.35
N GLN A 26 -3.28 -6.22 -3.97
CA GLN A 26 -3.53 -6.59 -2.58
C GLN A 26 -2.37 -7.33 -1.93
N ASP A 27 -1.75 -8.27 -2.62
CA ASP A 27 -0.67 -9.09 -2.05
C ASP A 27 0.56 -8.21 -1.75
N ASP A 28 0.94 -7.33 -2.69
CA ASP A 28 2.04 -6.37 -2.51
C ASP A 28 1.80 -5.43 -1.32
N VAL A 29 0.55 -4.96 -1.14
CA VAL A 29 0.16 -4.11 -0.01
C VAL A 29 0.23 -4.87 1.31
N LEU A 30 -0.26 -6.11 1.36
CA LEU A 30 -0.26 -6.93 2.57
C LEU A 30 1.16 -7.34 2.99
N ASP A 31 2.03 -7.61 2.03
CA ASP A 31 3.45 -7.89 2.29
C ASP A 31 4.17 -6.64 2.81
N MET A 32 3.93 -5.46 2.22
CA MET A 32 4.47 -4.21 2.79
C MET A 32 3.98 -3.97 4.23
N VAL A 33 2.69 -4.20 4.52
CA VAL A 33 2.15 -4.07 5.88
C VAL A 33 2.84 -5.02 6.85
N ARG A 34 3.10 -6.27 6.43
CA ARG A 34 3.85 -7.27 7.20
C ARG A 34 5.26 -6.76 7.49
N ASP A 35 5.98 -6.28 6.48
CA ASP A 35 7.37 -5.87 6.62
C ASP A 35 7.52 -4.62 7.49
N VAL A 36 6.66 -3.62 7.33
CA VAL A 36 6.65 -2.42 8.18
C VAL A 36 6.33 -2.78 9.64
N ALA A 37 5.37 -3.70 9.86
CA ALA A 37 5.00 -4.11 11.21
C ALA A 37 6.15 -4.82 11.95
N HIS A 38 6.98 -5.57 11.23
CA HIS A 38 8.13 -6.29 11.79
C HIS A 38 9.40 -5.42 11.86
N GLY A 39 9.68 -4.60 10.84
CA GLY A 39 10.91 -3.82 10.71
C GLY A 39 10.88 -2.46 11.40
N VAL A 40 9.71 -1.85 11.56
CA VAL A 40 9.57 -0.51 12.16
C VAL A 40 8.84 -0.59 13.49
N LEU A 41 7.51 -0.74 13.45
CA LEU A 41 6.62 -0.94 14.59
C LEU A 41 5.20 -1.22 14.10
N ARG A 42 4.45 -2.05 14.84
CA ARG A 42 3.08 -2.43 14.45
C ARG A 42 2.14 -1.25 14.12
N PRO A 43 2.12 -0.14 14.89
CA PRO A 43 1.33 1.04 14.52
C PRO A 43 1.74 1.74 13.21
N ALA A 44 2.97 1.55 12.72
CA ALA A 44 3.43 2.19 11.48
C ALA A 44 2.81 1.53 10.24
N ALA A 45 2.49 0.24 10.28
CA ALA A 45 1.97 -0.48 9.12
C ALA A 45 0.67 0.12 8.52
N PRO A 46 -0.40 0.39 9.29
CA PRO A 46 -1.60 1.04 8.73
C PRO A 46 -1.33 2.50 8.30
N LEU A 47 -0.42 3.22 8.97
CA LEU A 47 -0.05 4.58 8.56
C LEU A 47 0.71 4.57 7.22
N THR A 48 1.60 3.61 7.00
CA THR A 48 2.32 3.46 5.73
C THR A 48 1.38 3.06 4.60
N ALA A 49 0.43 2.15 4.83
CA ALA A 49 -0.60 1.81 3.84
C ALA A 49 -1.42 3.03 3.42
N TYR A 50 -1.82 3.87 4.39
CA TYR A 50 -2.50 5.13 4.12
C TYR A 50 -1.63 6.10 3.28
N LEU A 51 -0.34 6.23 3.60
CA LEU A 51 0.58 7.08 2.83
C LEU A 51 0.80 6.58 1.40
N VAL A 52 0.94 5.27 1.20
CA VAL A 52 1.01 4.64 -0.13
C VAL A 52 -0.24 4.96 -0.93
N GLY A 53 -1.43 4.80 -0.34
CA GLY A 53 -2.70 5.14 -0.98
C GLY A 53 -2.77 6.62 -1.39
N LEU A 54 -2.35 7.54 -0.51
CA LEU A 54 -2.29 8.98 -0.84
C LEU A 54 -1.30 9.30 -1.96
N ALA A 55 -0.12 8.65 -1.96
CA ALA A 55 0.90 8.86 -2.99
C ALA A 55 0.42 8.35 -4.36
N ALA A 56 -0.10 7.13 -4.40
CA ALA A 56 -0.64 6.52 -5.61
C ALA A 56 -1.84 7.32 -6.16
N GLY A 57 -2.75 7.76 -5.29
CA GLY A 57 -3.90 8.58 -5.69
C GLY A 57 -3.48 9.94 -6.30
N ARG A 58 -2.41 10.57 -5.79
CA ARG A 58 -1.86 11.80 -6.37
C ARG A 58 -1.23 11.56 -7.75
N ALA A 59 -0.48 10.48 -7.92
CA ALA A 59 0.13 10.12 -9.20
C ALA A 59 -0.95 9.77 -10.25
N ALA A 60 -1.96 8.98 -9.88
CA ALA A 60 -3.10 8.69 -10.75
C ALA A 60 -3.85 9.98 -11.16
N ALA A 61 -4.05 10.92 -10.23
CA ALA A 61 -4.65 12.22 -10.54
C ALA A 61 -3.79 13.09 -11.48
N ALA A 62 -2.48 12.84 -11.54
CA ALA A 62 -1.55 13.48 -12.46
C ALA A 62 -1.47 12.79 -13.84
N GLY A 63 -2.19 11.68 -14.03
CA GLY A 63 -2.27 10.95 -15.29
C GLY A 63 -1.41 9.68 -15.36
N ASP A 64 -0.76 9.29 -14.26
CA ASP A 64 -0.04 8.02 -14.20
C ASP A 64 -1.00 6.83 -14.14
N ASP A 65 -0.53 5.66 -14.57
CA ASP A 65 -1.26 4.41 -14.41
C ASP A 65 -1.43 4.07 -12.90
N PRO A 66 -2.66 3.85 -12.40
CA PRO A 66 -2.90 3.63 -10.98
C PRO A 66 -2.16 2.42 -10.40
N GLU A 67 -2.07 1.33 -11.16
CA GLU A 67 -1.43 0.09 -10.72
C GLU A 67 0.10 0.30 -10.60
N ALA A 68 0.70 0.92 -11.61
CA ALA A 68 2.11 1.32 -11.58
C ALA A 68 2.41 2.31 -10.44
N ALA A 69 1.51 3.27 -10.21
CA ALA A 69 1.65 4.25 -9.13
C ALA A 69 1.64 3.61 -7.74
N VAL A 70 0.79 2.59 -7.51
CA VAL A 70 0.81 1.80 -6.27
C VAL A 70 2.15 1.09 -6.12
N ARG A 71 2.62 0.38 -7.15
CA ARG A 71 3.88 -0.38 -7.07
C ARG A 71 5.10 0.51 -6.89
N ASP A 72 5.13 1.67 -7.53
CA ASP A 72 6.19 2.64 -7.33
C ASP A 72 6.22 3.18 -5.89
N ALA A 73 5.06 3.50 -5.31
CA ALA A 73 4.97 3.90 -3.91
C ALA A 73 5.42 2.78 -2.95
N LEU A 74 5.04 1.53 -3.22
CA LEU A 74 5.50 0.36 -2.45
C LEU A 74 7.01 0.16 -2.55
N ALA A 75 7.59 0.30 -3.74
CA ALA A 75 9.03 0.19 -3.96
C ALA A 75 9.81 1.24 -3.15
N ARG A 76 9.32 2.48 -3.08
CA ARG A 76 9.93 3.53 -2.25
C ARG A 76 9.90 3.18 -0.77
N VAL A 77 8.82 2.56 -0.28
CA VAL A 77 8.75 2.06 1.11
C VAL A 77 9.75 0.93 1.33
N ALA A 78 9.88 -0.01 0.40
CA ALA A 78 10.83 -1.11 0.50
C ALA A 78 12.30 -0.61 0.59
N VAL A 79 12.63 0.47 -0.13
CA VAL A 79 13.94 1.14 0.00
C VAL A 79 14.14 1.66 1.43
N LEU A 80 13.17 2.38 2.00
CA LEU A 80 13.26 2.90 3.37
C LEU A 80 13.41 1.79 4.42
N LEU A 81 12.80 0.63 4.21
CA LEU A 81 12.94 -0.53 5.11
C LEU A 81 14.31 -1.21 5.01
N SER A 82 15.00 -1.02 3.89
CA SER A 82 16.33 -1.58 3.64
C SER A 82 17.46 -0.65 4.13
N GLU A 83 17.15 0.62 4.34
CA GLU A 83 18.08 1.57 4.97
C GLU A 83 18.16 1.28 6.47
N GLU A 84 19.37 1.00 6.98
CA GLU A 84 19.53 0.94 8.44
C GLU A 84 19.12 2.29 9.04
N PRO A 85 18.35 2.31 10.16
CA PRO A 85 17.99 3.56 10.78
C PRO A 85 19.29 4.32 11.08
N ALA A 86 19.45 5.48 10.45
CA ALA A 86 20.59 6.35 10.70
C ALA A 86 20.71 6.49 12.21
N ALA A 87 21.80 5.95 12.77
CA ALA A 87 21.99 5.79 14.19
C ALA A 87 21.51 7.06 14.89
N ALA A 88 20.40 6.95 15.62
CA ALA A 88 19.83 8.08 16.33
C ALA A 88 20.87 8.51 17.37
N GLY A 89 21.59 9.58 17.06
CA GLY A 89 22.54 10.24 17.96
C GLY A 89 21.85 10.99 19.08
#